data_AF-A0A5N6JZ79-F1
#
_entry.id   AF-A0A5N6JZ79-F1
#
_cell.length_a   1.000
_cell.length_b   1.000
_cell.length_c   1.000
_cell.angle_alpha   90.00
_cell.angle_beta   90.00
_cell.angle_gamma   90.00
#
_symmetry.space_group_name_H-M   'P 1'
#
loop_
_entity.id
_entity.type
_entity.pdbx_description
1 polymer ?
#
loop_
_entity_poly.entity_id
_entity_poly.type
_entity_poly.pdbx_seq_one_letter_code
_entity_poly.pdbx_strand_id
1 'polypeptide(L)'
;MRILYFLEVPALIFNSIPQTSFRMSSQVKTISAFVEGAPPGELADVIADIKALTIDTPNLVSELGPAFQRYNEEQFATVKLPGSSQNVIISSHNSLGDGRYYDVESSSSFAFDHTTQKASVVQSHVLEGSQVDLVKSILKNLGPHVAEHFPNASYGAFPIEDDSKIAILVVANKYSPNNFWNGRWRSLYIYETLTSSLTGSIKVDVHYYEDGNVRLLTTKPISATALSSASSVVREIAVAEQKYQEEINKGFNNLSEGAFKGLRRQLPITRQKIEWEKIAGYGPEQDSVISGIEFVVSVSVSISISSISTSFFLVNSCEQLRFTSDHCHHHSTIDICLCYLSIPKDRRNCPLYKVHTFYQDSTTIFPRELRNHTIYEHVQPFRYLKEET
;
A
#
# COMPACT_ATOMS: atom_id res chain seq x y z
N MET A 1 -1.33 -37.80 63.22
CA MET A 1 -0.89 -38.86 62.29
C MET A 1 -1.39 -38.54 60.88
N ARG A 2 -0.55 -37.90 60.07
CA ARG A 2 -0.55 -37.96 58.60
C ARG A 2 0.78 -37.38 58.15
N ILE A 3 1.59 -38.26 57.56
CA ILE A 3 2.94 -38.04 57.07
C ILE A 3 2.82 -37.48 55.64
N LEU A 4 3.58 -36.44 55.32
CA LEU A 4 3.81 -35.97 53.94
C LEU A 4 5.31 -35.92 53.74
N TYR A 5 5.78 -36.67 52.74
CA TYR A 5 7.17 -36.82 52.34
C TYR A 5 7.33 -36.32 50.89
N PHE A 6 8.48 -35.69 50.66
CA PHE A 6 9.29 -35.66 49.43
C PHE A 6 8.81 -34.86 48.19
N LEU A 7 9.57 -33.83 47.78
CA LEU A 7 10.59 -33.90 46.71
C LEU A 7 11.08 -32.48 46.33
N GLU A 8 12.39 -32.26 46.43
CA GLU A 8 13.09 -31.11 45.84
C GLU A 8 13.05 -31.22 44.30
N VAL A 9 12.65 -30.14 43.62
CA VAL A 9 12.69 -30.02 42.17
C VAL A 9 13.98 -29.29 41.77
N PRO A 10 14.78 -29.81 40.82
CA PRO A 10 16.02 -29.16 40.40
C PRO A 10 15.75 -27.89 39.59
N ALA A 11 16.65 -26.91 39.72
CA ALA A 11 16.69 -25.66 38.98
C ALA A 11 16.54 -25.89 37.46
N LEU A 12 15.44 -25.39 36.89
CA LEU A 12 15.29 -25.26 35.44
C LEU A 12 16.23 -24.18 34.93
N ILE A 13 17.17 -24.62 34.11
CA ILE A 13 17.99 -23.76 33.24
C ILE A 13 17.03 -23.03 32.31
N PHE A 14 16.71 -21.77 32.62
CA PHE A 14 16.20 -20.83 31.61
C PHE A 14 17.35 -20.58 30.63
N ASN A 15 17.38 -21.36 29.54
CA ASN A 15 18.16 -20.98 28.37
C ASN A 15 17.60 -19.63 27.91
N SER A 16 18.39 -18.59 28.17
CA SER A 16 18.16 -17.26 27.64
C SER A 16 18.14 -17.37 26.12
N ILE A 17 16.97 -17.20 25.52
CA ILE A 17 16.88 -16.90 24.08
C ILE A 17 17.75 -15.66 23.89
N PRO A 18 18.81 -15.70 23.07
CA PRO A 18 19.68 -14.55 22.91
C PRO A 18 18.85 -13.40 22.35
N GLN A 19 18.87 -12.23 23.01
CA GLN A 19 18.09 -11.05 22.61
C GLN A 19 18.34 -10.66 21.14
N THR A 20 19.49 -11.03 20.58
CA THR A 20 19.83 -10.93 19.16
C THR A 20 18.90 -11.73 18.25
N SER A 21 18.50 -12.95 18.62
CA SER A 21 17.58 -13.79 17.83
C SER A 21 16.16 -13.20 17.80
N PHE A 22 15.68 -12.66 18.93
CA PHE A 22 14.39 -11.98 18.99
C PHE A 22 14.39 -10.64 18.23
N ARG A 23 15.50 -9.89 18.29
CA ARG A 23 15.64 -8.62 17.55
C ARG A 23 15.69 -8.85 16.03
N MET A 24 16.41 -9.88 15.58
CA MET A 24 16.47 -10.25 14.16
C MET A 24 15.11 -10.70 13.61
N SER A 25 14.35 -11.54 14.33
CA SER A 25 13.03 -11.98 13.87
C SER A 25 12.01 -10.84 13.76
N SER A 26 12.10 -9.86 14.66
CA SER A 26 11.27 -8.64 14.58
C SER A 26 11.62 -7.77 13.37
N GLN A 27 12.90 -7.68 13.03
CA GLN A 27 13.39 -6.89 11.89
C GLN A 27 12.99 -7.53 10.55
N VAL A 28 13.13 -8.86 10.42
CA VAL A 28 12.68 -9.63 9.25
C VAL A 28 11.18 -9.41 9.02
N LYS A 29 10.37 -9.45 10.08
CA LYS A 29 8.92 -9.22 9.98
C LYS A 29 8.59 -7.82 9.47
N THR A 30 9.25 -6.78 9.99
CA THR A 30 9.05 -5.40 9.52
C THR A 30 9.44 -5.23 8.06
N ILE A 31 10.57 -5.79 7.65
CA ILE A 31 11.04 -5.68 6.26
C ILE A 31 10.15 -6.50 5.31
N SER A 32 9.67 -7.66 5.75
CA SER A 32 8.67 -8.44 5.00
C SER A 32 7.42 -7.62 4.73
N ALA A 33 6.97 -6.80 5.69
CA ALA A 33 5.83 -5.91 5.50
C ALA A 33 6.11 -4.80 4.48
N PHE A 34 7.35 -4.30 4.37
CA PHE A 34 7.71 -3.35 3.30
C PHE A 34 7.66 -4.00 1.91
N VAL A 35 8.13 -5.24 1.79
CA VAL A 35 8.03 -6.02 0.55
C VAL A 35 6.56 -6.21 0.15
N GLU A 36 5.72 -6.65 1.08
CA GLU A 36 4.29 -6.90 0.84
C GLU A 36 3.50 -5.61 0.56
N GLY A 37 3.91 -4.49 1.16
CA GLY A 37 3.30 -3.17 0.96
C GLY A 37 3.73 -2.43 -0.30
N ALA A 38 4.69 -2.96 -1.07
CA ALA A 38 5.26 -2.29 -2.23
C ALA A 38 4.17 -1.93 -3.26
N PRO A 39 4.16 -0.69 -3.81
CA PRO A 39 3.26 -0.33 -4.89
C PRO A 39 3.46 -1.21 -6.14
N PRO A 40 2.45 -1.32 -7.01
CA PRO A 40 2.58 -2.11 -8.22
C PRO A 40 3.64 -1.50 -9.14
N GLY A 41 4.58 -2.34 -9.61
CA GLY A 41 5.67 -1.90 -10.48
C GLY A 41 6.89 -1.30 -9.77
N GLU A 42 6.87 -1.19 -8.44
CA GLU A 42 7.93 -0.51 -7.65
C GLU A 42 8.65 -1.46 -6.68
N LEU A 43 8.39 -2.77 -6.76
CA LEU A 43 9.03 -3.76 -5.88
C LEU A 43 10.56 -3.70 -5.97
N ALA A 44 11.13 -3.53 -7.16
CA ALA A 44 12.58 -3.47 -7.36
C ALA A 44 13.20 -2.26 -6.64
N ASP A 45 12.52 -1.11 -6.66
CA ASP A 45 12.94 0.11 -5.96
C ASP A 45 12.87 -0.08 -4.44
N VAL A 46 11.76 -0.66 -3.95
CA VAL A 46 11.60 -0.99 -2.53
C VAL A 46 12.68 -1.96 -2.05
N ILE A 47 13.06 -2.95 -2.85
CA ILE A 47 14.16 -3.87 -2.53
C ILE A 47 15.50 -3.13 -2.48
N ALA A 48 15.74 -2.19 -3.40
CA ALA A 48 16.95 -1.38 -3.41
C ALA A 48 17.05 -0.51 -2.14
N ASP A 49 15.93 0.10 -1.73
CA ASP A 49 15.85 0.89 -0.50
C ASP A 49 16.05 0.03 0.75
N ILE A 50 15.43 -1.15 0.81
CA ILE A 50 15.65 -2.11 1.91
C ILE A 50 17.14 -2.45 2.01
N LYS A 51 17.80 -2.77 0.89
CA LYS A 51 19.24 -3.07 0.88
C LYS A 51 20.09 -1.90 1.39
N ALA A 52 19.72 -0.67 1.04
CA ALA A 52 20.40 0.53 1.52
C ALA A 52 20.19 0.76 3.02
N LEU A 53 19.01 0.44 3.56
CA LEU A 53 18.69 0.55 4.98
C LEU A 53 19.29 -0.58 5.82
N THR A 54 19.63 -1.73 5.21
CA THR A 54 20.11 -2.93 5.91
C THR A 54 21.55 -3.28 5.54
N ILE A 55 22.39 -2.28 5.28
CA ILE A 55 23.82 -2.46 4.92
C ILE A 55 24.56 -3.34 5.93
N ASP A 56 24.27 -3.20 7.22
CA ASP A 56 24.94 -3.95 8.29
C ASP A 56 24.44 -5.41 8.41
N THR A 57 23.37 -5.78 7.70
CA THR A 57 22.75 -7.10 7.72
C THR A 57 22.47 -7.64 6.30
N PRO A 58 23.52 -7.87 5.48
CA PRO A 58 23.36 -8.19 4.06
C PRO A 58 22.63 -9.52 3.79
N ASN A 59 22.70 -10.47 4.72
CA ASN A 59 22.02 -11.76 4.61
C ASN A 59 20.50 -11.67 4.78
N LEU A 60 19.99 -10.53 5.26
CA LEU A 60 18.58 -10.34 5.59
C LEU A 60 17.65 -10.47 4.37
N VAL A 61 18.13 -10.05 3.20
CA VAL A 61 17.35 -10.15 1.95
C VAL A 61 17.11 -11.61 1.55
N SER A 62 18.04 -12.51 1.88
CA SER A 62 17.89 -13.95 1.59
C SER A 62 16.77 -14.61 2.40
N GLU A 63 16.42 -14.03 3.55
CA GLU A 63 15.34 -14.51 4.42
C GLU A 63 13.95 -14.01 3.98
N LEU A 64 13.88 -13.07 3.02
CA LEU A 64 12.62 -12.47 2.55
C LEU A 64 11.90 -13.31 1.48
N GLY A 65 12.42 -14.50 1.13
CA GLY A 65 11.80 -15.41 0.15
C GLY A 65 10.29 -15.58 0.32
N PRO A 66 9.77 -15.89 1.53
CA PRO A 66 8.33 -16.01 1.77
C PRO A 66 7.54 -14.71 1.55
N ALA A 67 8.12 -13.55 1.84
CA ALA A 67 7.48 -12.25 1.62
C ALA A 67 7.39 -11.94 0.12
N PHE A 68 8.44 -12.27 -0.65
CA PHE A 68 8.39 -12.15 -2.11
C PHE A 68 7.35 -13.08 -2.72
N GLN A 69 7.22 -14.30 -2.22
CA GLN A 69 6.17 -15.22 -2.69
C GLN A 69 4.78 -14.66 -2.43
N ARG A 70 4.49 -14.25 -1.19
CA ARG A 70 3.20 -13.63 -0.83
C ARG A 70 2.90 -12.41 -1.70
N TYR A 71 3.86 -11.50 -1.83
CA TYR A 71 3.69 -10.32 -2.69
C TYR A 71 3.34 -10.73 -4.13
N ASN A 72 4.12 -11.61 -4.75
CA ASN A 72 3.92 -11.97 -6.15
C ASN A 72 2.58 -12.68 -6.38
N GLU A 73 2.20 -13.61 -5.50
CA GLU A 73 0.93 -14.34 -5.61
C GLU A 73 -0.28 -13.44 -5.33
N GLU A 74 -0.25 -12.61 -4.28
CA GLU A 74 -1.35 -11.71 -3.97
C GLU A 74 -1.53 -10.64 -5.05
N GLN A 75 -0.43 -10.15 -5.61
CA GLN A 75 -0.43 -9.11 -6.62
C GLN A 75 -0.70 -9.63 -8.04
N PHE A 76 -0.89 -10.95 -8.22
CA PHE A 76 -1.02 -11.58 -9.52
C PHE A 76 0.11 -11.14 -10.47
N ALA A 77 1.35 -11.28 -10.00
CA ALA A 77 2.53 -10.90 -10.78
C ALA A 77 2.47 -11.58 -12.15
N THR A 78 2.78 -10.81 -13.20
CA THR A 78 2.74 -11.28 -14.58
C THR A 78 4.16 -11.50 -15.10
N VAL A 79 4.43 -12.63 -15.74
CA VAL A 79 5.76 -12.96 -16.27
C VAL A 79 5.65 -13.52 -17.69
N LYS A 80 6.63 -13.22 -18.55
CA LYS A 80 6.74 -13.87 -19.87
C LYS A 80 7.53 -15.16 -19.75
N LEU A 81 6.97 -16.23 -20.31
CA LEU A 81 7.72 -17.48 -20.47
C LEU A 81 8.79 -17.32 -21.55
N PRO A 82 9.97 -17.96 -21.41
CA PRO A 82 10.97 -18.00 -22.47
C PRO A 82 10.38 -18.43 -23.81
N GLY A 83 10.46 -17.56 -24.83
CA GLY A 83 9.92 -17.81 -26.17
C GLY A 83 8.43 -17.52 -26.35
N SER A 84 7.70 -17.11 -25.31
CA SER A 84 6.29 -16.69 -25.40
C SER A 84 6.16 -15.18 -25.56
N SER A 85 5.16 -14.74 -26.32
CA SER A 85 4.77 -13.32 -26.41
C SER A 85 3.78 -12.91 -25.31
N GLN A 86 3.03 -13.87 -24.76
CA GLN A 86 1.99 -13.65 -23.76
C GLN A 86 2.56 -13.75 -22.34
N ASN A 87 1.96 -12.96 -21.44
CA ASN A 87 2.24 -13.03 -20.01
C ASN A 87 1.36 -14.09 -19.35
N VAL A 88 1.93 -14.81 -18.39
CA VAL A 88 1.20 -15.73 -17.49
C VAL A 88 1.16 -15.16 -16.08
N ILE A 89 0.17 -15.58 -15.29
CA ILE A 89 -0.08 -15.10 -13.93
C ILE A 89 0.61 -15.99 -12.90
N ILE A 90 1.15 -15.39 -11.85
CA ILE A 90 1.60 -16.06 -10.62
C ILE A 90 0.53 -15.88 -9.55
N SER A 91 -0.02 -16.98 -9.04
CA SER A 91 -1.01 -16.97 -7.97
C SER A 91 -0.95 -18.26 -7.15
N SER A 92 -1.50 -18.24 -5.94
CA SER A 92 -1.68 -19.46 -5.16
C SER A 92 -2.63 -20.47 -5.83
N HIS A 93 -3.53 -20.00 -6.70
CA HIS A 93 -4.51 -20.84 -7.40
C HIS A 93 -3.93 -21.66 -8.56
N ASN A 94 -2.72 -21.32 -9.02
CA ASN A 94 -2.02 -22.05 -10.08
C ASN A 94 -0.64 -22.56 -9.64
N SER A 95 -0.43 -22.67 -8.32
CA SER A 95 0.80 -23.25 -7.76
C SER A 95 0.74 -24.77 -7.79
N LEU A 96 1.82 -25.40 -8.24
CA LEU A 96 2.06 -26.84 -8.14
C LEU A 96 2.89 -27.22 -6.90
N GLY A 97 3.24 -26.24 -6.06
CA GLY A 97 4.23 -26.39 -5.00
C GLY A 97 5.67 -26.22 -5.50
N ASP A 98 6.62 -26.14 -4.56
CA ASP A 98 8.06 -26.06 -4.83
C ASP A 98 8.49 -24.95 -5.83
N GLY A 99 7.78 -23.81 -5.79
CA GLY A 99 8.04 -22.66 -6.67
C GLY A 99 7.69 -22.90 -8.15
N ARG A 100 6.87 -23.93 -8.44
CA ARG A 100 6.34 -24.19 -9.78
C ARG A 100 4.91 -23.71 -9.92
N TYR A 101 4.61 -23.19 -11.09
CA TYR A 101 3.29 -22.71 -11.48
C TYR A 101 2.91 -23.31 -12.83
N TYR A 102 1.63 -23.29 -13.15
CA TYR A 102 1.13 -23.73 -14.45
C TYR A 102 0.20 -22.71 -15.08
N ASP A 103 0.10 -22.75 -16.40
CA ASP A 103 -0.82 -21.96 -17.19
C ASP A 103 -1.60 -22.86 -18.14
N VAL A 104 -2.93 -22.71 -18.11
CA VAL A 104 -3.85 -23.59 -18.84
C VAL A 104 -3.87 -23.25 -20.33
N GLU A 105 -3.80 -21.97 -20.70
CA GLU A 105 -3.88 -21.53 -22.09
C GLU A 105 -2.65 -21.94 -22.90
N SER A 106 -1.45 -21.78 -22.33
CA SER A 106 -0.19 -22.24 -22.93
C SER A 106 0.11 -23.72 -22.68
N SER A 107 -0.73 -24.43 -21.92
CA SER A 107 -0.53 -25.85 -21.55
C SER A 107 0.89 -26.13 -21.06
N SER A 108 1.38 -25.26 -20.17
CA SER A 108 2.77 -25.25 -19.72
C SER A 108 2.87 -25.11 -18.21
N SER A 109 3.87 -25.75 -17.61
CA SER A 109 4.32 -25.51 -16.24
C SER A 109 5.73 -24.94 -16.24
N PHE A 110 6.08 -24.16 -15.23
CA PHE A 110 7.35 -23.44 -15.18
C PHE A 110 7.75 -23.17 -13.73
N ALA A 111 9.05 -23.04 -13.48
CA ALA A 111 9.57 -22.55 -12.21
C ALA A 111 9.57 -21.03 -12.21
N PHE A 112 9.25 -20.43 -11.07
CA PHE A 112 9.26 -18.98 -10.89
C PHE A 112 10.15 -18.59 -9.71
N ASP A 113 11.15 -17.74 -9.98
CA ASP A 113 11.98 -17.16 -8.95
C ASP A 113 11.30 -15.88 -8.44
N HIS A 114 10.79 -15.93 -7.21
CA HIS A 114 10.08 -14.81 -6.58
C HIS A 114 10.96 -13.59 -6.31
N THR A 115 12.28 -13.77 -6.16
CA THR A 115 13.21 -12.67 -5.90
C THR A 115 13.57 -11.94 -7.18
N THR A 116 13.82 -12.67 -8.27
CA THR A 116 14.17 -12.06 -9.56
C THR A 116 12.97 -11.80 -10.48
N GLN A 117 11.79 -12.32 -10.12
CA GLN A 117 10.56 -12.28 -10.91
C GLN A 117 10.71 -12.86 -12.31
N LYS A 118 11.45 -13.97 -12.43
CA LYS A 118 11.75 -14.64 -13.71
C LYS A 118 11.19 -16.05 -13.76
N ALA A 119 10.65 -16.41 -14.92
CA ALA A 119 10.22 -17.76 -15.23
C ALA A 119 11.35 -18.57 -15.89
N SER A 120 11.45 -19.85 -15.56
CA SER A 120 12.44 -20.79 -16.12
C SER A 120 11.89 -22.22 -16.14
N VAL A 121 12.63 -23.17 -16.72
CA VAL A 121 12.31 -24.60 -16.70
C VAL A 121 10.87 -24.88 -17.16
N VAL A 122 10.54 -24.36 -18.35
CA VAL A 122 9.22 -24.55 -18.98
C VAL A 122 9.08 -25.99 -19.44
N GLN A 123 7.96 -26.62 -19.11
CA GLN A 123 7.62 -28.00 -19.42
C GLN A 123 6.17 -28.08 -19.89
N SER A 124 5.85 -29.05 -20.74
CA SER A 124 4.45 -29.33 -21.11
C SER A 124 3.65 -29.73 -19.87
N HIS A 125 2.49 -29.12 -19.68
CA HIS A 125 1.56 -29.46 -18.60
C HIS A 125 0.14 -29.31 -19.12
N VAL A 126 -0.56 -30.44 -19.27
CA VAL A 126 -1.94 -30.46 -19.74
C VAL A 126 -2.84 -30.57 -18.53
N LEU A 127 -3.85 -29.70 -18.45
CA LEU A 127 -4.83 -29.76 -17.39
C LEU A 127 -5.66 -31.04 -17.52
N GLU A 128 -5.69 -31.83 -16.45
CA GLU A 128 -6.50 -33.04 -16.29
C GLU A 128 -7.56 -32.79 -15.21
N GLY A 129 -8.72 -33.44 -15.31
CA GLY A 129 -9.78 -33.26 -14.33
C GLY A 129 -11.19 -33.27 -14.93
N SER A 130 -12.19 -33.23 -14.04
CA SER A 130 -13.60 -33.27 -14.43
C SER A 130 -14.11 -31.93 -14.99
N GLN A 131 -13.46 -30.82 -14.61
CA GLN A 131 -13.88 -29.47 -14.99
C GLN A 131 -13.09 -28.87 -16.17
N VAL A 132 -12.22 -29.65 -16.82
CA VAL A 132 -11.34 -29.16 -17.90
C VAL A 132 -12.11 -28.45 -19.02
N ASP A 133 -13.24 -29.01 -19.45
CA ASP A 133 -14.05 -28.42 -20.52
C ASP A 133 -14.70 -27.10 -20.10
N LEU A 134 -15.12 -26.99 -18.83
CA LEU A 134 -15.69 -25.78 -18.28
C LEU A 134 -14.63 -24.67 -18.16
N VAL A 135 -13.44 -25.00 -17.65
CA VAL A 135 -12.29 -24.08 -17.56
C VAL A 135 -11.91 -23.55 -18.94
N LYS A 136 -11.76 -24.43 -19.93
CA LYS A 136 -11.46 -24.04 -21.32
C LYS A 136 -12.58 -23.18 -21.92
N SER A 137 -13.84 -23.49 -21.62
CA SER A 137 -14.99 -22.69 -22.06
C SER A 137 -14.99 -21.30 -21.42
N ILE A 138 -14.66 -21.17 -20.13
CA ILE A 138 -14.52 -19.88 -19.44
C ILE A 138 -13.41 -19.07 -20.10
N LEU A 139 -12.21 -19.63 -20.28
CA LEU A 139 -11.09 -18.94 -20.94
C LEU A 139 -11.44 -18.44 -22.33
N LYS A 140 -12.11 -19.28 -23.13
CA LYS A 140 -12.57 -18.92 -24.48
C LYS A 140 -13.54 -17.73 -24.50
N ASN A 141 -14.40 -17.60 -23.50
CA ASN A 141 -15.33 -16.47 -23.37
C ASN A 141 -14.65 -15.24 -22.72
N LEU A 142 -13.70 -15.47 -21.81
CA LEU A 142 -13.01 -14.42 -21.06
C LEU A 142 -12.00 -13.65 -21.92
N GLY A 143 -11.28 -14.34 -22.81
CA GLY A 143 -10.28 -13.71 -23.68
C GLY A 143 -10.82 -12.50 -24.48
N PRO A 144 -11.94 -12.62 -25.22
CA PRO A 144 -12.57 -11.49 -25.91
C PRO A 144 -12.97 -10.33 -24.98
N HIS A 145 -13.58 -10.64 -23.82
CA HIS A 145 -13.93 -9.64 -22.80
C HIS A 145 -12.69 -8.86 -22.33
N VAL A 146 -11.63 -9.57 -21.98
CA VAL A 146 -10.40 -8.95 -21.49
C VAL A 146 -9.72 -8.11 -22.57
N ALA A 147 -9.66 -8.59 -23.81
CA ALA A 147 -9.07 -7.87 -24.93
C ALA A 147 -9.84 -6.58 -25.30
N GLU A 148 -11.17 -6.57 -25.12
CA GLU A 148 -12.01 -5.40 -25.39
C GLU A 148 -11.86 -4.31 -24.32
N HIS A 149 -11.74 -4.70 -23.04
CA HIS A 149 -11.81 -3.76 -21.92
C HIS A 149 -10.45 -3.40 -21.29
N PHE A 150 -9.42 -4.23 -21.47
CA PHE A 150 -8.11 -4.01 -20.86
C PHE A 150 -7.00 -4.02 -21.92
N PRO A 151 -6.33 -2.86 -22.18
CA PRO A 151 -5.30 -2.77 -23.21
C PRO A 151 -4.09 -3.70 -23.01
N ASN A 152 -3.75 -4.02 -21.76
CA ASN A 152 -2.63 -4.89 -21.39
C ASN A 152 -2.99 -5.68 -20.13
N ALA A 153 -3.68 -6.79 -20.32
CA ALA A 153 -4.09 -7.68 -19.25
C ALA A 153 -3.63 -9.11 -19.48
N SER A 154 -3.55 -9.85 -18.38
CA SER A 154 -3.40 -11.30 -18.35
C SER A 154 -4.59 -11.86 -17.60
N TYR A 155 -5.04 -13.04 -18.01
CA TYR A 155 -6.15 -13.72 -17.38
C TYR A 155 -5.84 -15.21 -17.25
N GLY A 156 -6.56 -15.88 -16.37
CA GLY A 156 -6.40 -17.32 -16.14
C GLY A 156 -7.63 -17.90 -15.47
N ALA A 157 -7.83 -19.20 -15.65
CA ALA A 157 -8.88 -19.95 -14.96
C ALA A 157 -8.28 -21.28 -14.52
N PHE A 158 -8.45 -21.61 -13.24
CA PHE A 158 -7.78 -22.73 -12.58
C PHE A 158 -8.78 -23.50 -11.73
N PRO A 159 -8.89 -24.83 -11.87
CA PRO A 159 -9.64 -25.61 -10.91
C PRO A 159 -8.95 -25.57 -9.55
N ILE A 160 -9.74 -25.48 -8.48
CA ILE A 160 -9.30 -25.43 -7.09
C ILE A 160 -10.21 -26.31 -6.23
N GLU A 161 -9.75 -26.61 -5.00
CA GLU A 161 -10.49 -27.45 -4.05
C GLU A 161 -10.94 -28.79 -4.68
N ASP A 162 -9.97 -29.56 -5.21
CA ASP A 162 -10.19 -30.87 -5.83
C ASP A 162 -11.27 -30.87 -6.94
N ASP A 163 -11.17 -29.91 -7.87
CA ASP A 163 -12.13 -29.75 -8.97
C ASP A 163 -13.57 -29.49 -8.50
N SER A 164 -13.80 -28.85 -7.35
CA SER A 164 -15.14 -28.39 -6.95
C SER A 164 -15.43 -26.96 -7.42
N LYS A 165 -14.41 -26.10 -7.39
CA LYS A 165 -14.50 -24.68 -7.73
C LYS A 165 -13.50 -24.30 -8.82
N ILE A 166 -13.76 -23.17 -9.47
CA ILE A 166 -12.85 -22.55 -10.46
C ILE A 166 -12.47 -21.16 -9.98
N ALA A 167 -11.17 -20.90 -9.82
CA ALA A 167 -10.62 -19.56 -9.67
C ALA A 167 -10.42 -18.92 -11.05
N ILE A 168 -11.00 -17.74 -11.27
CA ILE A 168 -10.91 -16.94 -12.49
C ILE A 168 -10.20 -15.64 -12.12
N LEU A 169 -9.07 -15.39 -12.76
CA LEU A 169 -8.20 -14.25 -12.48
C LEU A 169 -8.14 -13.32 -13.69
N VAL A 170 -8.18 -12.01 -13.44
CA VAL A 170 -7.86 -10.98 -14.41
C VAL A 170 -6.92 -9.98 -13.74
N VAL A 171 -5.78 -9.70 -14.37
CA VAL A 171 -4.83 -8.68 -13.91
C VAL A 171 -4.49 -7.76 -15.07
N ALA A 172 -4.63 -6.46 -14.86
CA ALA A 172 -4.24 -5.45 -15.83
C ALA A 172 -3.27 -4.47 -15.19
N ASN A 173 -2.16 -4.21 -15.88
CA ASN A 173 -1.06 -3.42 -15.36
C ASN A 173 -0.78 -2.25 -16.30
N LYS A 174 -0.58 -1.06 -15.74
CA LYS A 174 -0.09 0.10 -16.49
C LYS A 174 0.92 0.85 -15.65
N TYR A 175 2.18 0.78 -16.06
CA TYR A 175 3.30 1.42 -15.36
C TYR A 175 3.84 2.55 -16.20
N SER A 176 3.98 3.72 -15.58
CA SER A 176 4.48 4.92 -16.23
C SER A 176 5.44 5.65 -15.30
N PRO A 177 6.58 5.03 -14.94
CA PRO A 177 7.51 5.59 -13.96
C PRO A 177 8.09 6.94 -14.39
N ASN A 178 8.30 7.15 -15.70
CA ASN A 178 8.72 8.46 -16.23
C ASN A 178 7.70 9.58 -16.02
N ASN A 179 6.44 9.22 -15.80
CA ASN A 179 5.34 10.14 -15.48
C ASN A 179 4.94 10.02 -14.00
N PHE A 180 5.76 9.37 -13.17
CA PHE A 180 5.58 9.23 -11.72
C PHE A 180 4.26 8.57 -11.30
N TRP A 181 3.76 7.61 -12.07
CA TRP A 181 2.58 6.83 -11.65
C TRP A 181 2.55 5.41 -12.15
N ASN A 182 1.94 4.55 -11.34
CA ASN A 182 1.70 3.15 -11.62
C ASN A 182 0.28 2.75 -11.22
N GLY A 183 -0.32 1.85 -11.98
CA GLY A 183 -1.66 1.34 -11.72
C GLY A 183 -1.77 -0.15 -11.95
N ARG A 184 -2.56 -0.81 -11.12
CA ARG A 184 -2.90 -2.23 -11.22
C ARG A 184 -4.37 -2.46 -10.90
N TRP A 185 -5.01 -3.24 -11.76
CA TRP A 185 -6.32 -3.82 -11.56
C TRP A 185 -6.17 -5.32 -11.33
N ARG A 186 -6.86 -5.87 -10.33
CA ARG A 186 -6.89 -7.31 -10.04
C ARG A 186 -8.32 -7.74 -9.75
N SER A 187 -8.82 -8.69 -10.53
CA SER A 187 -10.08 -9.38 -10.25
C SER A 187 -9.79 -10.84 -9.91
N LEU A 188 -10.38 -11.32 -8.82
CA LEU A 188 -10.44 -12.73 -8.45
C LEU A 188 -11.90 -13.11 -8.31
N TYR A 189 -12.34 -14.10 -9.07
CA TYR A 189 -13.65 -14.71 -8.94
C TYR A 189 -13.51 -16.21 -8.69
N ILE A 190 -14.29 -16.72 -7.76
CA ILE A 190 -14.40 -18.12 -7.41
C ILE A 190 -15.80 -18.56 -7.82
N TYR A 191 -15.85 -19.40 -8.84
CA TYR A 191 -17.07 -20.01 -9.35
C TYR A 191 -17.25 -21.40 -8.73
N GLU A 192 -18.31 -21.56 -7.95
CA GLU A 192 -18.71 -22.83 -7.36
C GLU A 192 -19.66 -23.55 -8.32
N THR A 193 -19.27 -24.74 -8.75
CA THR A 193 -20.00 -25.47 -9.80
C THR A 193 -21.30 -26.08 -9.30
N LEU A 194 -21.32 -26.56 -8.06
CA LEU A 194 -22.48 -27.23 -7.47
C LEU A 194 -23.64 -26.26 -7.22
N THR A 195 -23.32 -25.08 -6.70
CA THR A 195 -24.32 -24.03 -6.39
C THR A 195 -24.53 -23.06 -7.55
N SER A 196 -23.71 -23.13 -8.60
CA SER A 196 -23.71 -22.19 -9.72
C SER A 196 -23.61 -20.72 -9.23
N SER A 197 -22.76 -20.51 -8.22
CA SER A 197 -22.55 -19.20 -7.59
C SER A 197 -21.16 -18.67 -7.85
N LEU A 198 -21.05 -17.37 -8.10
CA LEU A 198 -19.80 -16.66 -8.29
C LEU A 198 -19.59 -15.73 -7.10
N THR A 199 -18.46 -15.86 -6.43
CA THR A 199 -18.03 -14.93 -5.37
C THR A 199 -16.67 -14.38 -5.74
N GLY A 200 -16.32 -13.18 -5.31
CA GLY A 200 -15.03 -12.63 -5.70
C GLY A 200 -14.78 -11.23 -5.18
N SER A 201 -13.70 -10.65 -5.66
CA SER A 201 -13.39 -9.25 -5.40
C SER A 201 -12.62 -8.63 -6.55
N ILE A 202 -12.86 -7.34 -6.76
CA ILE A 202 -12.08 -6.49 -7.65
C ILE A 202 -11.26 -5.53 -6.78
N LYS A 203 -9.97 -5.42 -7.06
CA LYS A 203 -9.02 -4.55 -6.36
C LYS A 203 -8.35 -3.60 -7.34
N VAL A 204 -8.27 -2.33 -6.97
CA VAL A 204 -7.55 -1.30 -7.73
C VAL A 204 -6.49 -0.68 -6.84
N ASP A 205 -5.27 -0.58 -7.37
CA ASP A 205 -4.12 0.03 -6.72
C ASP A 205 -3.46 1.01 -7.68
N VAL A 206 -3.53 2.31 -7.38
CA VAL A 206 -2.91 3.37 -8.18
C VAL A 206 -2.02 4.19 -7.28
N HIS A 207 -0.77 4.41 -7.69
CA HIS A 207 0.21 5.20 -6.96
C HIS A 207 0.71 6.33 -7.87
N TYR A 208 0.64 7.57 -7.40
CA TYR A 208 1.16 8.77 -8.05
C TYR A 208 2.12 9.46 -7.08
N TYR A 209 3.33 9.79 -7.56
CA TYR A 209 4.43 10.22 -6.71
C TYR A 209 5.26 11.38 -7.27
N GLU A 210 4.66 12.23 -8.11
CA GLU A 210 5.26 13.49 -8.53
C GLU A 210 5.07 14.54 -7.43
N ASP A 211 6.16 15.08 -6.89
CA ASP A 211 6.18 16.12 -5.85
C ASP A 211 5.31 15.82 -4.60
N GLY A 212 5.02 14.54 -4.36
CA GLY A 212 4.15 14.05 -3.30
C GLY A 212 4.02 12.53 -3.34
N ASN A 213 3.12 11.98 -2.53
CA ASN A 213 2.75 10.57 -2.56
C ASN A 213 1.24 10.45 -2.35
N VAL A 214 0.54 10.00 -3.39
CA VAL A 214 -0.90 9.76 -3.38
C VAL A 214 -1.16 8.34 -3.87
N ARG A 215 -1.86 7.55 -3.06
CA ARG A 215 -2.22 6.16 -3.40
C ARG A 215 -3.72 5.94 -3.26
N LEU A 216 -4.32 5.33 -4.29
CA LEU A 216 -5.67 4.79 -4.27
C LEU A 216 -5.59 3.30 -4.04
N LEU A 217 -6.20 2.82 -2.95
CA LEU A 217 -6.39 1.40 -2.66
C LEU A 217 -7.88 1.14 -2.49
N THR A 218 -8.45 0.30 -3.34
CA THR A 218 -9.87 -0.04 -3.26
C THR A 218 -10.08 -1.54 -3.39
N THR A 219 -11.13 -2.05 -2.76
CA THR A 219 -11.59 -3.43 -2.88
C THR A 219 -13.10 -3.44 -2.95
N LYS A 220 -13.67 -4.16 -3.92
CA LYS A 220 -15.10 -4.35 -4.10
C LYS A 220 -15.41 -5.84 -4.09
N PRO A 221 -16.10 -6.36 -3.06
CA PRO A 221 -16.59 -7.73 -3.10
C PRO A 221 -17.73 -7.85 -4.11
N ILE A 222 -17.78 -8.99 -4.80
CA ILE A 222 -18.78 -9.35 -5.80
C ILE A 222 -19.40 -10.69 -5.39
N SER A 223 -20.71 -10.82 -5.58
CA SER A 223 -21.44 -12.07 -5.39
C SER A 223 -22.59 -12.13 -6.38
N ALA A 224 -22.74 -13.27 -7.06
CA ALA A 224 -23.81 -13.56 -7.99
C ALA A 224 -24.18 -15.04 -7.91
N THR A 225 -25.41 -15.39 -8.28
CA THR A 225 -25.94 -16.75 -8.23
C THR A 225 -26.67 -17.09 -9.54
N ALA A 226 -27.02 -18.36 -9.70
CA ALA A 226 -27.78 -18.87 -10.85
C ALA A 226 -27.07 -18.71 -12.20
N LEU A 227 -25.75 -18.92 -12.24
CA LEU A 227 -24.94 -18.87 -13.45
C LEU A 227 -24.80 -20.28 -14.03
N SER A 228 -25.53 -20.61 -15.09
CA SER A 228 -25.63 -21.98 -15.61
C SER A 228 -24.59 -22.34 -16.67
N SER A 229 -23.77 -21.38 -17.12
CA SER A 229 -22.84 -21.56 -18.24
C SER A 229 -21.62 -20.65 -18.16
N ALA A 230 -20.52 -21.03 -18.82
CA ALA A 230 -19.31 -20.21 -18.92
C ALA A 230 -19.58 -18.80 -19.48
N SER A 231 -20.46 -18.68 -20.48
CA SER A 231 -20.85 -17.38 -21.03
C SER A 231 -21.64 -16.53 -20.04
N SER A 232 -22.53 -17.14 -19.25
CA SER A 232 -23.24 -16.42 -18.18
C SER A 232 -22.29 -15.92 -17.09
N VAL A 233 -21.28 -16.71 -16.72
CA VAL A 233 -20.24 -16.33 -15.75
C VAL A 233 -19.46 -15.12 -16.26
N VAL A 234 -18.94 -15.17 -17.49
CA VAL A 234 -18.18 -14.05 -18.05
C VAL A 234 -19.04 -12.79 -18.24
N ARG A 235 -20.31 -12.95 -18.64
CA ARG A 235 -21.24 -11.81 -18.74
C ARG A 235 -21.46 -11.13 -17.38
N GLU A 236 -21.61 -11.92 -16.31
CA GLU A 236 -21.77 -11.37 -14.96
C GLU A 236 -20.49 -10.65 -14.50
N ILE A 237 -19.31 -11.22 -14.79
CA ILE A 237 -18.01 -10.55 -14.56
C ILE A 237 -17.99 -9.20 -15.27
N ALA A 238 -18.36 -9.14 -16.56
CA ALA A 238 -18.37 -7.90 -17.34
C ALA A 238 -19.28 -6.83 -16.72
N VAL A 239 -20.50 -7.21 -16.32
CA VAL A 239 -21.45 -6.30 -15.66
C VAL A 239 -20.89 -5.82 -14.32
N ALA A 240 -20.29 -6.70 -13.52
CA ALA A 240 -19.70 -6.36 -12.24
C ALA A 240 -18.50 -5.39 -12.38
N GLU A 241 -17.61 -5.64 -13.34
CA GLU A 241 -16.44 -4.79 -13.60
C GLU A 241 -16.86 -3.41 -14.13
N GLN A 242 -17.78 -3.34 -15.09
CA GLN A 242 -18.33 -2.09 -15.59
C GLN A 242 -18.97 -1.27 -14.47
N LYS A 243 -19.86 -1.91 -13.69
CA LYS A 243 -20.54 -1.24 -12.58
C LYS A 243 -19.54 -0.69 -11.58
N TYR A 244 -18.49 -1.45 -11.27
CA TYR A 244 -17.48 -1.01 -10.31
C TYR A 244 -16.66 0.18 -10.85
N GLN A 245 -16.30 0.17 -12.13
CA GLN A 245 -15.64 1.33 -12.75
C GLN A 245 -16.50 2.60 -12.67
N GLU A 246 -17.80 2.49 -12.94
CA GLU A 246 -18.73 3.61 -12.80
C GLU A 246 -18.85 4.09 -11.35
N GLU A 247 -18.86 3.16 -10.37
CA GLU A 247 -18.88 3.48 -8.95
C GLU A 247 -17.61 4.23 -8.51
N ILE A 248 -16.42 3.82 -8.98
CA ILE A 248 -15.16 4.53 -8.71
C ILE A 248 -15.22 5.97 -9.25
N ASN A 249 -15.67 6.13 -10.50
CA ASN A 249 -15.79 7.46 -11.13
C ASN A 249 -16.74 8.38 -10.36
N LYS A 250 -17.90 7.87 -9.97
CA LYS A 250 -18.86 8.61 -9.12
C LYS A 250 -18.26 8.91 -7.74
N GLY A 251 -17.51 7.98 -7.17
CA GLY A 251 -16.80 8.14 -5.90
C GLY A 251 -15.84 9.33 -5.92
N PHE A 252 -15.03 9.48 -6.98
CA PHE A 252 -14.13 10.62 -7.12
C PHE A 252 -14.86 11.96 -7.23
N ASN A 253 -15.95 12.02 -8.00
CA ASN A 253 -16.77 13.23 -8.10
C ASN A 253 -17.33 13.61 -6.71
N ASN A 254 -17.89 12.64 -5.99
CA ASN A 254 -18.43 12.87 -4.65
C ASN A 254 -17.37 13.30 -3.63
N LEU A 255 -16.16 12.74 -3.69
CA LEU A 255 -15.04 13.14 -2.82
C LEU A 255 -14.61 14.59 -3.09
N SER A 256 -14.52 14.95 -4.37
CA SER A 256 -14.09 16.29 -4.79
C SER A 256 -15.09 17.39 -4.45
N GLU A 257 -16.40 17.11 -4.57
CA GLU A 257 -17.45 18.10 -4.33
C GLU A 257 -17.95 18.11 -2.88
N GLY A 258 -17.81 16.99 -2.16
CA GLY A 258 -18.27 16.83 -0.78
C GLY A 258 -17.12 16.89 0.22
N ALA A 259 -16.52 15.73 0.50
CA ALA A 259 -15.64 15.53 1.65
C ALA A 259 -14.44 16.50 1.67
N PHE A 260 -13.75 16.70 0.53
CA PHE A 260 -12.59 17.59 0.48
C PHE A 260 -12.93 19.07 0.71
N LYS A 261 -14.09 19.53 0.22
CA LYS A 261 -14.56 20.90 0.51
C LYS A 261 -14.95 21.08 1.98
N GLY A 262 -15.41 20.01 2.63
CA GLY A 262 -15.71 19.99 4.06
C GLY A 262 -14.46 20.09 4.94
N LEU A 263 -13.34 19.47 4.52
CA LEU A 263 -12.08 19.51 5.28
C LEU A 263 -11.40 20.88 5.22
N ARG A 264 -11.30 21.47 4.03
CA ARG A 264 -10.69 22.78 3.86
C ARG A 264 -11.36 23.55 2.74
N ARG A 265 -11.89 24.71 3.09
CA ARG A 265 -12.47 25.62 2.10
C ARG A 265 -11.36 26.26 1.27
N GLN A 266 -11.60 26.42 -0.02
CA GLN A 266 -10.68 27.14 -0.91
C GLN A 266 -10.52 28.62 -0.50
N LEU A 267 -11.60 29.22 0.02
CA LEU A 267 -11.62 30.56 0.59
C LEU A 267 -12.40 30.54 1.92
N PRO A 268 -12.07 31.47 2.84
CA PRO A 268 -12.91 31.76 4.01
C PRO A 268 -14.38 31.98 3.65
N ILE A 269 -15.27 31.94 4.65
CA ILE A 269 -16.72 32.16 4.44
C ILE A 269 -17.00 33.50 3.74
N THR A 270 -16.19 34.51 4.04
CA THR A 270 -16.23 35.85 3.42
C THR A 270 -15.94 35.85 1.92
N ARG A 271 -15.45 34.74 1.35
CA ARG A 271 -15.00 34.61 -0.05
C ARG A 271 -13.89 35.60 -0.42
N GLN A 272 -13.11 36.03 0.57
CA GLN A 272 -11.97 36.92 0.41
C GLN A 272 -10.73 36.30 1.07
N LYS A 273 -9.54 36.63 0.54
CA LYS A 273 -8.29 36.23 1.19
C LYS A 273 -8.20 36.87 2.57
N ILE A 274 -7.53 36.18 3.49
CA ILE A 274 -7.32 36.68 4.85
C ILE A 274 -6.50 37.97 4.81
N GLU A 275 -7.04 39.00 5.44
CA GLU A 275 -6.32 40.25 5.66
C GLU A 275 -5.52 40.15 6.97
N TRP A 276 -4.24 39.81 6.85
CA TRP A 276 -3.37 39.57 8.01
C TRP A 276 -3.20 40.79 8.93
N GLU A 277 -3.25 42.01 8.37
CA GLU A 277 -3.16 43.27 9.13
C GLU A 277 -4.33 43.44 10.10
N LYS A 278 -5.55 43.01 9.71
CA LYS A 278 -6.72 43.05 10.58
C LYS A 278 -6.58 42.07 11.73
N ILE A 279 -6.05 40.86 11.48
CA ILE A 279 -5.85 39.84 12.52
C ILE A 279 -4.81 40.29 13.55
N ALA A 280 -3.73 40.95 13.13
CA ALA A 280 -2.68 41.43 14.03
C ALA A 280 -3.15 42.58 14.96
N GLY A 281 -4.24 43.26 14.62
CA GLY A 281 -4.83 44.35 15.41
C GLY A 281 -5.90 43.95 16.44
N TYR A 282 -6.39 42.70 16.40
CA TYR A 282 -7.33 42.19 17.41
C TYR A 282 -6.57 41.78 18.68
N GLY A 283 -6.69 42.58 19.74
CA GLY A 283 -6.18 42.24 21.06
C GLY A 283 -7.04 41.20 21.80
N PRO A 284 -6.49 40.50 22.80
CA PRO A 284 -7.12 39.36 23.49
C PRO A 284 -8.37 39.68 24.33
N GLU A 285 -8.85 40.93 24.38
CA GLU A 285 -10.03 41.33 25.16
C GLU A 285 -11.33 41.44 24.33
N GLN A 286 -11.31 41.10 23.04
CA GLN A 286 -12.48 41.09 22.16
C GLN A 286 -12.80 39.69 21.65
N ASP A 287 -12.95 38.75 22.58
CA ASP A 287 -13.26 37.33 22.32
C ASP A 287 -14.70 37.06 21.82
N SER A 288 -15.50 38.08 21.50
CA SER A 288 -16.88 37.86 21.04
C SER A 288 -17.07 37.80 19.52
N VAL A 289 -16.02 38.00 18.70
CA VAL A 289 -16.15 37.96 17.22
C VAL A 289 -14.96 37.28 16.52
N ILE A 290 -14.43 36.19 17.08
CA ILE A 290 -13.66 35.21 16.29
C ILE A 290 -14.43 33.89 16.24
N SER A 291 -15.66 33.95 15.71
CA SER A 291 -16.31 32.75 15.19
C SER A 291 -15.85 32.52 13.76
N GLY A 292 -14.80 31.73 13.57
CA GLY A 292 -14.44 31.19 12.24
C GLY A 292 -12.98 31.26 11.81
N ILE A 293 -12.02 31.38 12.72
CA ILE A 293 -10.62 31.07 12.40
C ILE A 293 -10.31 29.66 12.94
N GLU A 294 -10.57 28.65 12.12
CA GLU A 294 -10.03 27.31 12.33
C GLU A 294 -8.56 27.30 11.89
N PHE A 295 -7.67 26.98 12.83
CA PHE A 295 -6.28 26.68 12.51
C PHE A 295 -6.24 25.39 11.67
N VAL A 296 -5.75 25.48 10.44
CA VAL A 296 -5.50 24.30 9.61
C VAL A 296 -4.24 23.62 10.13
N VAL A 297 -4.44 22.63 10.99
CA VAL A 297 -3.41 21.61 11.24
C VAL A 297 -3.35 20.75 9.98
N SER A 298 -2.16 20.61 9.40
CA SER A 298 -1.93 19.64 8.34
C SER A 298 -2.09 18.23 8.91
N VAL A 299 -3.28 17.67 8.77
CA VAL A 299 -3.58 16.28 9.11
C VAL A 299 -3.34 15.44 7.85
N SER A 300 -2.48 14.44 7.96
CA SER A 300 -2.39 13.36 6.97
C SER A 300 -3.69 12.55 7.03
N VAL A 301 -4.64 12.83 6.14
CA VAL A 301 -5.92 12.13 6.11
C VAL A 301 -5.75 10.83 5.31
N SER A 302 -5.69 9.70 6.00
CA SER A 302 -5.93 8.39 5.39
C SER A 302 -7.44 8.12 5.37
N ILE A 303 -8.08 8.27 4.21
CA ILE A 303 -9.50 7.92 4.04
C ILE A 303 -9.59 6.43 3.72
N SER A 304 -9.87 5.61 4.72
CA SER A 304 -10.28 4.22 4.53
C SER A 304 -11.80 4.15 4.46
N ILE A 305 -12.37 3.83 3.30
CA ILE A 305 -13.81 3.57 3.16
C ILE A 305 -14.02 2.10 3.52
N SER A 306 -14.08 1.79 4.82
CA SER A 306 -14.39 0.46 5.32
C SER A 306 -15.89 0.33 5.60
N SER A 307 -16.64 -0.20 4.65
CA SER A 307 -17.59 -1.24 5.02
C SER A 307 -16.89 -2.54 4.65
N ILE A 308 -16.67 -3.40 5.66
CA ILE A 308 -16.09 -4.76 5.59
C ILE A 308 -14.62 -4.84 6.06
N SER A 309 -14.46 -5.66 7.11
CA SER A 309 -13.28 -5.95 7.94
C SER A 309 -11.97 -6.20 7.19
N THR A 310 -10.86 -5.57 7.61
CA THR A 310 -9.55 -6.21 7.93
C THR A 310 -8.61 -5.17 8.59
N SER A 311 -7.83 -5.58 9.60
CA SER A 311 -6.93 -4.77 10.44
C SER A 311 -5.51 -4.58 9.87
N PHE A 312 -4.83 -3.47 10.17
CA PHE A 312 -3.36 -3.33 10.07
C PHE A 312 -2.74 -2.57 11.25
N PHE A 313 -1.54 -3.01 11.66
CA PHE A 313 -0.72 -2.53 12.78
C PHE A 313 0.18 -1.36 12.36
N LEU A 314 0.32 -0.35 13.23
CA LEU A 314 1.42 0.62 13.24
C LEU A 314 2.30 0.34 14.47
N VAL A 315 3.60 0.15 14.28
CA VAL A 315 4.60 0.10 15.35
C VAL A 315 5.12 1.52 15.58
N ASN A 316 4.73 2.12 16.71
CA ASN A 316 5.24 3.40 17.17
C ASN A 316 6.50 3.19 18.03
N SER A 317 7.62 3.79 17.66
CA SER A 317 8.59 4.29 18.65
C SER A 317 8.34 5.79 18.78
N CYS A 318 7.63 6.18 19.84
CA CYS A 318 7.15 7.53 20.08
C CYS A 318 7.88 8.12 21.29
N GLU A 319 8.59 9.24 21.13
CA GLU A 319 8.89 10.11 22.27
C GLU A 319 7.66 10.98 22.54
N GLN A 320 7.13 10.89 23.77
CA GLN A 320 5.93 11.61 24.20
C GLN A 320 6.25 13.08 24.51
N LEU A 321 5.59 14.02 23.84
CA LEU A 321 5.42 15.38 24.34
C LEU A 321 4.02 15.52 24.92
N ARG A 322 3.92 15.74 26.25
CA ARG A 322 2.67 16.02 26.95
C ARG A 322 2.45 17.52 27.04
N PHE A 323 1.26 17.99 26.66
CA PHE A 323 0.77 19.31 27.04
C PHE A 323 -0.50 19.15 27.88
N THR A 324 -0.49 19.67 29.10
CA THR A 324 -1.66 19.80 29.97
C THR A 324 -2.18 21.23 29.87
N SER A 325 -3.48 21.37 29.59
CA SER A 325 -4.21 22.63 29.74
C SER A 325 -5.19 22.48 30.89
N ASP A 326 -4.95 23.20 31.99
CA ASP A 326 -5.89 23.29 33.11
C ASP A 326 -7.03 24.24 32.74
N HIS A 327 -8.24 23.70 32.52
CA HIS A 327 -9.50 24.12 33.18
C HIS A 327 -10.72 23.40 32.57
N CYS A 328 -11.19 22.41 33.33
CA CYS A 328 -12.55 21.88 33.52
C CYS A 328 -13.46 21.41 32.35
N HIS A 329 -13.70 20.09 32.39
CA HIS A 329 -14.91 19.32 32.04
C HIS A 329 -15.18 18.87 30.59
N HIS A 330 -14.33 17.99 30.08
CA HIS A 330 -14.66 16.59 29.67
C HIS A 330 -13.41 15.96 29.05
N HIS A 331 -13.02 14.79 29.54
CA HIS A 331 -11.81 14.11 29.09
C HIS A 331 -12.01 13.53 27.68
N SER A 332 -11.18 13.97 26.73
CA SER A 332 -10.93 13.27 25.47
C SER A 332 -9.48 13.53 25.07
N THR A 333 -8.63 12.52 25.23
CA THR A 333 -7.23 12.55 24.81
C THR A 333 -7.16 12.33 23.31
N ILE A 334 -6.53 13.24 22.55
CA ILE A 334 -6.23 13.05 21.14
C ILE A 334 -4.72 12.89 21.00
N ASP A 335 -4.27 11.69 20.61
CA ASP A 335 -2.86 11.43 20.28
C ASP A 335 -2.58 11.89 18.85
N ILE A 336 -1.69 12.88 18.68
CA ILE A 336 -1.21 13.33 17.37
C ILE A 336 0.23 12.85 17.19
N CYS A 337 0.48 12.06 16.14
CA CYS A 337 1.80 11.53 15.80
C CYS A 337 2.35 12.29 14.58
N LEU A 338 3.48 12.98 14.74
CA LEU A 338 4.18 13.70 13.67
C LEU A 338 5.48 12.96 13.33
N CYS A 339 5.56 12.37 12.14
CA CYS A 339 6.79 11.80 11.61
C CYS A 339 7.41 12.75 10.58
N TYR A 340 8.63 13.21 10.83
CA TYR A 340 9.46 13.91 9.83
C TYR A 340 10.37 12.90 9.11
N LEU A 341 10.33 12.91 7.77
CA LEU A 341 11.33 12.27 6.92
C LEU A 341 11.89 13.36 6.01
N SER A 342 13.16 13.71 6.23
CA SER A 342 13.92 14.61 5.34
C SER A 342 14.86 13.76 4.49
N ILE A 343 14.66 13.75 3.17
CA ILE A 343 15.63 13.25 2.20
C ILE A 343 15.87 14.35 1.15
N PRO A 344 17.12 14.79 0.91
CA PRO A 344 17.43 15.90 0.02
C PRO A 344 17.52 15.46 -1.45
N LYS A 345 17.01 16.27 -2.38
CA LYS A 345 17.30 16.19 -3.82
C LYS A 345 17.82 17.55 -4.33
N ASP A 346 19.11 17.56 -4.65
CA ASP A 346 19.87 18.55 -5.43
C ASP A 346 19.16 18.75 -6.82
N ARG A 347 19.02 19.90 -7.50
CA ARG A 347 19.83 21.12 -7.67
C ARG A 347 18.99 22.29 -8.21
N ARG A 348 19.44 23.50 -7.86
CA ARG A 348 19.29 24.84 -8.49
C ARG A 348 18.17 25.75 -7.97
N ASN A 349 18.62 26.66 -7.08
CA ASN A 349 18.13 28.02 -6.80
C ASN A 349 17.00 28.24 -5.77
N CYS A 350 17.29 27.93 -4.50
CA CYS A 350 16.76 28.69 -3.37
C CYS A 350 17.91 29.04 -2.40
N PRO A 351 18.07 30.30 -1.94
CA PRO A 351 19.11 30.65 -0.98
C PRO A 351 18.80 30.04 0.39
N LEU A 352 19.57 29.02 0.78
CA LEU A 352 19.50 28.33 2.06
C LEU A 352 20.15 29.17 3.16
N TYR A 353 19.42 29.43 4.24
CA TYR A 353 20.01 29.82 5.52
C TYR A 353 20.41 28.56 6.28
N LYS A 354 21.67 28.47 6.72
CA LYS A 354 22.15 27.37 7.57
C LYS A 354 21.91 27.76 9.03
N VAL A 355 20.95 27.12 9.68
CA VAL A 355 20.67 27.34 11.12
C VAL A 355 21.38 26.26 11.91
N HIS A 356 22.35 26.64 12.75
CA HIS A 356 22.90 25.78 13.79
C HIS A 356 22.30 26.19 15.13
N THR A 357 21.47 25.31 15.70
CA THR A 357 20.96 25.48 17.07
C THR A 357 21.53 24.37 17.93
N PHE A 358 22.37 24.72 18.89
CA PHE A 358 22.88 23.79 19.90
C PHE A 358 22.14 24.08 21.20
N TYR A 359 21.43 23.12 21.82
CA TYR A 359 21.20 23.18 23.27
C TYR A 359 20.96 21.81 23.91
N GLN A 360 21.48 21.72 25.14
CA GLN A 360 21.53 20.60 26.08
C GLN A 360 20.48 20.84 27.18
N ASP A 361 19.89 19.75 27.68
CA ASP A 361 18.78 19.67 28.65
C ASP A 361 18.63 20.83 29.64
N SER A 362 17.53 21.57 29.53
CA SER A 362 16.82 22.14 30.69
C SER A 362 15.38 22.48 30.32
N THR A 363 14.44 21.98 31.10
CA THR A 363 13.00 22.23 30.97
C THR A 363 12.69 23.69 31.29
N THR A 364 12.02 24.36 30.32
CA THR A 364 11.49 25.74 30.29
C THR A 364 12.39 26.75 29.58
N ILE A 365 12.08 27.06 28.30
CA ILE A 365 12.75 28.08 27.48
C ILE A 365 11.79 29.26 27.30
N PHE A 366 12.26 30.49 27.57
CA PHE A 366 11.49 31.71 27.27
C PHE A 366 11.79 32.24 25.84
N PRO A 367 10.80 32.77 25.10
CA PRO A 367 10.96 33.20 23.69
C PRO A 367 12.03 34.28 23.41
N ARG A 368 12.56 34.93 24.44
CA ARG A 368 13.61 35.96 24.30
C ARG A 368 15.03 35.39 24.20
N GLU A 369 15.28 34.17 24.67
CA GLU A 369 16.63 33.57 24.70
C GLU A 369 17.04 32.92 23.37
N LEU A 370 16.08 32.52 22.53
CA LEU A 370 16.30 31.96 21.18
C LEU A 370 17.05 32.91 20.23
N ARG A 371 16.99 34.22 20.45
CA ARG A 371 17.59 35.22 19.55
C ARG A 371 19.10 35.37 19.71
N ASN A 372 19.68 35.00 20.86
CA ASN A 372 21.09 35.30 21.16
C ASN A 372 22.06 34.19 20.75
N HIS A 373 21.57 33.00 20.41
CA HIS A 373 22.41 31.85 20.02
C HIS A 373 22.36 31.48 18.54
N THR A 374 21.74 32.32 17.69
CA THR A 374 21.65 32.08 16.25
C THR A 374 22.63 32.98 15.50
N ILE A 375 23.66 32.40 14.89
CA ILE A 375 24.60 33.12 14.00
C ILE A 375 24.15 32.92 12.55
N TYR A 376 24.02 34.02 11.79
CA TYR A 376 23.68 34.01 10.36
C TYR A 376 24.87 34.52 9.55
N GLU A 377 25.40 33.71 8.62
CA GLU A 377 26.39 34.17 7.64
C GLU A 377 25.74 34.32 6.25
N HIS A 378 26.01 35.47 5.60
CA HIS A 378 25.57 35.79 4.24
C HIS A 378 26.69 35.52 3.23
N VAL A 379 26.37 34.84 2.13
CA VAL A 379 27.21 34.80 0.92
C VAL A 379 26.45 35.41 -0.25
N GLN A 380 27.11 36.32 -0.98
CA GLN A 380 26.51 37.17 -2.03
C GLN A 380 26.09 36.39 -3.30
N PRO A 381 25.04 36.83 -4.03
CA PRO A 381 24.50 36.12 -5.20
C PRO A 381 25.13 36.56 -6.54
N PHE A 382 25.28 35.63 -7.49
CA PHE A 382 25.67 35.90 -8.89
C PHE A 382 24.46 36.04 -9.83
N ARG A 383 24.62 36.91 -10.84
CA ARG A 383 23.62 37.38 -11.83
C ARG A 383 23.21 36.34 -12.88
N TYR A 384 21.96 36.46 -13.33
CA TYR A 384 21.36 35.79 -14.50
C TYR A 384 22.11 36.07 -15.81
N LEU A 385 22.25 35.03 -16.66
CA LEU A 385 22.40 35.19 -18.10
C LEU A 385 21.15 34.59 -18.78
N LYS A 386 20.62 35.38 -19.70
CA LYS A 386 19.37 35.21 -20.46
C LYS A 386 19.67 34.38 -21.70
N GLU A 387 18.83 33.41 -22.04
CA GLU A 387 18.84 32.78 -23.37
C GLU A 387 18.33 33.77 -24.42
N GLU A 388 19.07 33.90 -25.53
CA GLU A 388 18.52 34.30 -26.81
C GLU A 388 18.62 33.09 -27.76
N THR A 389 17.56 32.96 -28.57
CA THR A 389 17.24 32.01 -29.66
C THR A 389 18.38 31.26 -30.33
#